data_AF-A0A7V2XTU2-F1
#
_entry.id   AF-A0A7V2XTU2-F1
#
_cell.length_a   1.000
_cell.length_b   1.000
_cell.length_c   1.000
_cell.angle_alpha   90.00
_cell.angle_beta   90.00
_cell.angle_gamma   90.00
#
_symmetry.space_group_name_H-M   'P 1'
#
loop_
_entity.id
_entity.type
_entity.pdbx_description
1 polymer ?
#
loop_
_entity_poly.entity_id
_entity_poly.type
_entity_poly.pdbx_seq_one_letter_code
_entity_poly.pdbx_strand_id
1 'polypeptide(L)'
;MTRAATRVLAAVVLFTLAFSAARADVVHLRNGGRIEGRIVSETDAAVVVSSEGGRVTVPRAQVASVVRKPASVPAPTVADGAAPPPARPAPADGAVPGSDAAETAAEEPKAPEGGEKPASAAPKPAPRTPADIERLRRTIAAMMERVGTEGAPTREAFATALTGLGPDATPLLLEMLPRLDSMDRLLPAVTAIAAAPTPEAESALVRLAGADEAERRHVAAFGLGQCGGLGAVPVLGRLLLDPADIVRYSAREALVNLKARQPGPEATRTVLRALESARGPARRECLLLLAQLDDPAGLDAVEDAAARAEGEDRAEFWKALGRMGDPRAVSFLRRRLGSEDAAERRLAVDALAGHRRVTAVVPLLLGCLDDEAPPVRAAALQALGQLAGKDLGPEASDWRAWWEDERRAVEERERMRGERP
;
A
#
# COMPACT_ATOMS: atom_id res chain seq x y z
N MET A 1 22.52 52.80 2.99
CA MET A 1 21.73 51.86 2.16
C MET A 1 21.80 50.49 2.79
N THR A 2 20.67 50.05 3.33
CA THR A 2 20.42 48.75 3.97
C THR A 2 20.46 47.62 2.94
N ARG A 3 21.13 46.51 3.23
CA ARG A 3 20.83 45.21 2.62
C ARG A 3 20.66 44.17 3.72
N ALA A 4 19.40 43.84 3.96
CA ALA A 4 18.97 42.73 4.80
C ALA A 4 19.40 41.41 4.16
N ALA A 5 20.13 40.58 4.90
CA ALA A 5 20.43 39.21 4.52
C ALA A 5 19.28 38.31 5.00
N THR A 6 18.38 37.95 4.09
CA THR A 6 17.34 36.95 4.31
C THR A 6 18.03 35.59 4.47
N ARG A 7 18.14 35.08 5.71
CA ARG A 7 18.57 33.70 5.98
C ARG A 7 17.39 32.77 5.72
N VAL A 8 17.46 32.04 4.61
CA VAL A 8 16.51 30.98 4.25
C VAL A 8 16.65 29.83 5.26
N LEU A 9 15.53 29.44 5.85
CA LEU A 9 15.40 28.35 6.81
C LEU A 9 15.53 27.01 6.07
N ALA A 10 16.63 26.28 6.27
CA ALA A 10 16.74 24.89 5.82
C ALA A 10 16.02 23.99 6.83
N ALA A 11 14.76 23.65 6.56
CA ALA A 11 14.04 22.61 7.28
C ALA A 11 14.52 21.25 6.76
N VAL A 12 15.24 20.50 7.60
CA VAL A 12 15.57 19.09 7.31
C VAL A 12 14.34 18.27 7.69
N VAL A 13 13.57 17.86 6.68
CA VAL A 13 12.42 16.97 6.84
C VAL A 13 12.91 15.54 6.76
N LEU A 14 12.99 14.86 7.90
CA LEU A 14 13.36 13.45 7.99
C LEU A 14 12.09 12.59 7.99
N PHE A 15 11.78 11.94 6.87
CA PHE A 15 10.66 11.02 6.76
C PHE A 15 10.93 9.75 7.58
N THR A 16 10.09 9.48 8.58
CA THR A 16 10.08 8.21 9.30
C THR A 16 8.63 7.74 9.44
N LEU A 17 8.35 6.52 8.97
CA LEU A 17 7.05 5.88 9.03
C LEU A 17 6.78 5.35 10.45
N ALA A 18 5.77 5.95 11.10
CA ALA A 18 4.64 5.29 11.76
C ALA A 18 4.13 6.18 12.91
N PHE A 19 2.89 6.68 12.84
CA PHE A 19 2.12 6.94 14.06
C PHE A 19 0.62 6.77 13.83
N SER A 20 0.01 5.99 14.72
CA SER A 20 -1.43 5.91 14.94
C SER A 20 -1.97 7.29 15.29
N ALA A 21 -3.09 7.69 14.66
CA ALA A 21 -3.75 8.97 14.87
C ALA A 21 -4.20 9.13 16.34
N ALA A 22 -3.36 9.75 17.16
CA ALA A 22 -3.72 10.28 18.47
C ALA A 22 -3.32 11.77 18.51
N ARG A 23 -4.31 12.60 18.81
CA ARG A 23 -4.35 14.09 18.79
C ARG A 23 -3.00 14.77 19.08
N ALA A 24 -2.58 15.66 18.19
CA ALA A 24 -1.26 16.29 18.16
C ALA A 24 -1.10 17.56 19.05
N ASP A 25 0.10 17.77 19.58
CA ASP A 25 0.52 19.03 20.24
C ASP A 25 0.80 20.11 19.17
N VAL A 26 0.80 21.39 19.57
CA VAL A 26 1.07 22.51 18.64
C VAL A 26 2.24 23.35 19.13
N VAL A 27 3.21 23.58 18.25
CA VAL A 27 4.36 24.47 18.47
C VAL A 27 4.20 25.70 17.58
N HIS A 28 4.10 26.88 18.20
CA HIS A 28 4.07 28.16 17.51
C HIS A 28 5.47 28.72 17.34
N LEU A 29 5.81 29.16 16.13
CA LEU A 29 7.09 29.75 15.79
C LEU A 29 7.01 31.28 15.83
N ARG A 30 8.14 31.94 16.13
CA ARG A 30 8.23 33.41 16.19
C ARG A 30 8.01 34.12 14.85
N ASN A 31 8.12 33.38 13.73
CA ASN A 31 7.83 33.91 12.39
C ASN A 31 6.35 33.77 11.99
N GLY A 32 5.47 33.37 12.92
CA GLY A 32 4.05 33.17 12.67
C GLY A 32 3.68 31.79 12.12
N GLY A 33 4.66 30.91 11.87
CA GLY A 33 4.41 29.52 11.50
C GLY A 33 3.91 28.67 12.68
N ARG A 34 3.20 27.58 12.38
CA ARG A 34 2.79 26.57 13.36
C ARG A 34 3.19 25.18 12.90
N ILE A 35 3.60 24.34 13.84
CA ILE A 35 3.93 22.94 13.60
C ILE A 35 3.04 22.10 14.51
N GLU A 36 2.23 21.24 13.89
CA GLU A 36 1.32 20.33 14.57
C GLU A 36 1.93 18.93 14.55
N GLY A 37 2.08 18.32 15.72
CA GLY A 37 2.65 16.99 15.87
C GLY A 37 2.91 16.64 17.34
N ARG A 38 3.31 15.40 17.62
CA ARG A 38 3.67 15.00 18.98
C ARG A 38 5.04 15.55 19.33
N ILE A 39 5.20 16.24 20.46
CA ILE A 39 6.52 16.68 20.91
C ILE A 39 7.29 15.46 21.44
N VAL A 40 8.36 15.10 20.76
CA VAL A 40 9.19 13.92 21.07
C VAL A 40 10.31 14.28 22.05
N SER A 41 10.87 15.48 21.93
CA SER A 41 11.84 16.00 22.89
C SER A 41 11.80 17.53 22.96
N GLU A 42 12.06 18.06 24.14
CA GLU A 42 12.21 19.50 24.38
C GLU A 42 13.46 19.68 25.23
N THR A 43 14.47 20.34 24.67
CA THR A 43 15.69 20.74 25.36
C THR A 43 15.87 22.25 25.22
N ASP A 44 16.79 22.83 26.00
CA ASP A 44 17.11 24.26 25.92
C ASP A 44 17.65 24.67 24.54
N ALA A 45 18.16 23.70 23.76
CA ALA A 45 18.68 23.93 22.42
C ALA A 45 17.62 23.78 21.32
N ALA A 46 16.71 22.80 21.42
CA ALA A 46 15.72 22.49 20.38
C ALA A 46 14.47 21.76 20.88
N VAL A 47 13.38 21.93 20.14
CA VAL A 47 12.13 21.18 20.27
C VAL A 47 11.98 20.28 19.05
N VAL A 48 11.85 18.97 19.27
CA VAL A 48 11.62 17.99 18.20
C VAL A 48 10.16 17.60 18.19
N VAL A 49 9.50 17.83 17.06
CA VAL A 49 8.09 17.53 16.83
C VAL A 49 7.97 16.45 15.77
N SER A 50 7.22 15.39 16.06
CA SER A 50 6.89 14.34 15.10
C SER A 50 5.52 14.62 14.49
N SER A 51 5.49 14.92 13.18
CA SER A 51 4.27 15.15 12.41
C SER A 51 4.07 14.05 11.34
N GLU A 52 2.95 14.12 10.62
CA GLU A 52 2.61 13.21 9.52
C GLU A 52 3.67 13.22 8.39
N GLY A 53 4.39 14.33 8.23
CA GLY A 53 5.47 14.50 7.26
C GLY A 53 6.88 14.13 7.77
N GLY A 54 7.00 13.60 8.99
CA GLY A 54 8.28 13.21 9.59
C GLY A 54 8.66 14.01 10.84
N ARG A 55 9.91 13.86 11.29
CA ARG A 55 10.40 14.60 12.46
C ARG A 55 10.95 15.96 12.04
N VAL A 56 10.45 16.99 12.69
CA VAL A 56 10.90 18.37 12.53
C VAL A 56 11.63 18.80 13.79
N THR A 57 12.90 19.15 13.65
CA THR A 57 13.69 19.72 14.76
C THR A 57 13.68 21.23 14.64
N VAL A 58 13.16 21.91 15.65
CA VAL A 58 13.04 23.36 15.71
C VAL A 58 14.01 23.90 16.77
N PRO A 59 14.96 24.77 16.43
CA PRO A 59 15.81 25.43 17.42
C PRO A 59 14.97 26.22 18.43
N ARG A 60 15.28 26.13 19.74
CA ARG A 60 14.48 26.75 20.80
C ARG A 60 14.32 28.27 20.63
N ALA A 61 15.33 28.93 20.06
CA ALA A 61 15.34 30.35 19.72
C ALA A 61 14.22 30.77 18.74
N GLN A 62 13.67 29.83 17.96
CA GLN A 62 12.62 30.08 16.97
C GLN A 62 11.22 29.74 17.47
N VAL A 63 11.11 29.12 18.65
CA VAL A 63 9.85 28.73 19.26
C VAL A 63 9.28 29.90 20.07
N ALA A 64 8.04 30.28 19.78
CA ALA A 64 7.30 31.29 20.52
C ALA A 64 6.53 30.70 21.71
N SER A 65 5.80 29.61 21.49
CA SER A 65 5.05 28.91 22.55
C SER A 65 4.77 27.45 22.17
N VAL A 66 4.50 26.63 23.19
CA VAL A 66 4.20 25.20 23.07
C VAL A 66 2.89 24.92 23.80
N VAL A 67 1.92 24.30 23.12
CA VAL A 67 0.63 23.92 23.71
C VAL A 67 0.48 22.40 23.68
N ARG A 68 0.48 21.76 24.86
CA ARG A 68 0.30 20.31 25.02
C ARG A 68 -1.14 19.98 25.42
N LYS A 69 -1.76 18.97 24.80
CA LYS A 69 -3.10 18.48 25.22
C LYS A 69 -2.99 17.26 26.14
N PRO A 70 -3.75 17.18 27.25
CA PRO A 70 -3.69 16.05 28.17
C PRO A 70 -4.25 14.76 27.56
N ALA A 71 -3.61 13.62 27.86
CA ALA A 71 -3.98 12.29 27.35
C ALA A 71 -5.22 11.72 28.06
N SER A 72 -6.12 11.05 27.32
CA SER A 72 -7.24 10.28 27.89
C SER A 72 -6.76 8.91 28.41
N VAL A 73 -7.17 8.56 29.61
CA VAL A 73 -6.84 7.28 30.28
C VAL A 73 -7.55 6.10 29.59
N PRO A 74 -6.87 4.98 29.27
CA PRO A 74 -7.52 3.76 28.77
C PRO A 74 -8.15 2.95 29.91
N ALA A 75 -9.32 2.34 29.64
CA ALA A 75 -10.08 1.50 30.56
C ALA A 75 -9.41 0.13 30.81
N PRO A 76 -9.65 -0.55 31.96
CA PRO A 76 -8.92 -1.74 32.35
C PRO A 76 -9.40 -3.01 31.63
N THR A 77 -8.44 -3.88 31.33
CA THR A 77 -8.60 -5.22 30.74
C THR A 77 -9.18 -6.21 31.76
N VAL A 78 -10.21 -6.97 31.36
CA VAL A 78 -10.75 -8.11 32.13
C VAL A 78 -10.08 -9.39 31.64
N ALA A 79 -9.68 -10.23 32.61
CA ALA A 79 -9.03 -11.52 32.40
C ALA A 79 -10.04 -12.68 32.24
N ASP A 80 -9.47 -13.83 31.85
CA ASP A 80 -9.96 -15.21 31.88
C ASP A 80 -10.74 -15.78 30.68
N GLY A 81 -10.13 -16.83 30.07
CA GLY A 81 -10.72 -18.16 30.23
C GLY A 81 -10.96 -18.98 28.96
N ALA A 82 -10.39 -20.18 28.97
CA ALA A 82 -10.77 -21.40 28.22
C ALA A 82 -10.20 -21.64 26.80
N ALA A 83 -9.34 -22.66 26.73
CA ALA A 83 -8.85 -23.31 25.52
C ALA A 83 -9.89 -24.29 24.93
N PRO A 84 -10.00 -24.42 23.59
CA PRO A 84 -10.77 -25.49 22.96
C PRO A 84 -9.95 -26.78 22.79
N PRO A 85 -10.59 -27.97 22.74
CA PRO A 85 -9.92 -29.27 22.66
C PRO A 85 -9.45 -29.61 21.22
N PRO A 86 -8.51 -30.55 21.04
CA PRO A 86 -7.94 -30.87 19.74
C PRO A 86 -8.88 -31.71 18.85
N ALA A 87 -8.92 -31.37 17.57
CA ALA A 87 -9.64 -32.09 16.52
C ALA A 87 -8.91 -33.38 16.12
N ARG A 88 -9.70 -34.43 15.85
CA ARG A 88 -9.25 -35.75 15.34
C ARG A 88 -8.82 -35.67 13.86
N PRO A 89 -7.93 -36.55 13.39
CA PRO A 89 -7.54 -36.61 11.99
C PRO A 89 -8.57 -37.38 11.14
N ALA A 90 -8.76 -36.93 9.90
CA ALA A 90 -9.48 -37.65 8.85
C ALA A 90 -8.49 -38.21 7.80
N PRO A 91 -8.85 -39.29 7.10
CA PRO A 91 -7.90 -40.24 6.51
C PRO A 91 -7.45 -39.91 5.10
N ALA A 92 -6.41 -40.63 4.70
CA ALA A 92 -5.80 -40.66 3.38
C ALA A 92 -6.61 -41.45 2.33
N ASP A 93 -6.17 -41.23 1.10
CA ASP A 93 -6.32 -42.04 -0.12
C ASP A 93 -7.60 -41.92 -0.96
N GLY A 94 -7.35 -41.54 -2.22
CA GLY A 94 -8.27 -41.53 -3.33
C GLY A 94 -7.49 -41.34 -4.63
N ALA A 95 -6.79 -42.41 -5.04
CA ALA A 95 -6.13 -42.53 -6.33
C ALA A 95 -7.14 -42.79 -7.47
N VAL A 96 -6.97 -42.14 -8.61
CA VAL A 96 -7.37 -42.65 -9.94
C VAL A 96 -6.51 -41.96 -11.04
N PRO A 97 -6.41 -42.48 -12.27
CA PRO A 97 -5.14 -42.87 -12.88
C PRO A 97 -4.83 -42.09 -14.18
N GLY A 98 -3.69 -42.41 -14.77
CA GLY A 98 -3.08 -41.69 -15.88
C GLY A 98 -3.75 -41.81 -17.25
N SER A 99 -3.17 -41.07 -18.19
CA SER A 99 -3.15 -41.41 -19.60
C SER A 99 -1.83 -40.98 -20.20
N ASP A 100 -1.18 -41.94 -20.84
CA ASP A 100 0.08 -41.85 -21.57
C ASP A 100 0.02 -40.97 -22.83
N ALA A 101 1.23 -40.49 -23.17
CA ALA A 101 1.82 -40.39 -24.50
C ALA A 101 1.12 -39.55 -25.60
N ALA A 102 1.83 -38.50 -26.03
CA ALA A 102 2.26 -38.38 -27.42
C ALA A 102 3.48 -37.44 -27.52
N GLU A 103 4.65 -38.05 -27.72
CA GLU A 103 5.81 -37.42 -28.35
C GLU A 103 5.43 -36.98 -29.78
N THR A 104 5.77 -35.75 -30.15
CA THR A 104 6.14 -35.43 -31.53
C THR A 104 7.31 -34.46 -31.51
N ALA A 105 8.43 -34.93 -32.03
CA ALA A 105 9.64 -34.18 -32.28
C ALA A 105 9.53 -33.35 -33.58
N ALA A 106 10.28 -32.24 -33.58
CA ALA A 106 10.94 -31.58 -34.69
C ALA A 106 10.11 -31.04 -35.87
N GLU A 107 10.08 -29.71 -35.98
CA GLU A 107 10.32 -29.05 -37.28
C GLU A 107 10.96 -27.66 -37.04
N GLU A 108 12.21 -27.48 -37.49
CA GLU A 108 12.90 -26.20 -37.61
C GLU A 108 12.31 -25.40 -38.78
N PRO A 109 12.09 -24.08 -38.66
CA PRO A 109 12.06 -23.20 -39.82
C PRO A 109 13.34 -22.37 -39.91
N LYS A 110 13.96 -22.45 -41.10
CA LYS A 110 15.05 -21.63 -41.60
C LYS A 110 14.79 -20.12 -41.43
N ALA A 111 15.88 -19.41 -41.16
CA ALA A 111 15.99 -17.95 -41.10
C ALA A 111 15.62 -17.25 -42.42
N PRO A 112 15.06 -16.03 -42.37
CA PRO A 112 15.24 -15.03 -43.41
C PRO A 112 16.52 -14.22 -43.15
N GLU A 113 17.41 -14.21 -44.14
CA GLU A 113 18.54 -13.29 -44.23
C GLU A 113 18.06 -11.87 -44.53
N GLY A 114 18.60 -10.88 -43.81
CA GLY A 114 18.59 -9.47 -44.23
C GLY A 114 18.05 -8.50 -43.19
N GLY A 115 18.92 -7.63 -42.67
CA GLY A 115 18.51 -6.38 -42.03
C GLY A 115 19.23 -6.04 -40.73
N GLU A 116 20.22 -5.16 -40.85
CA GLU A 116 20.80 -4.29 -39.81
C GLU A 116 21.58 -4.90 -38.63
N LYS A 117 22.89 -4.65 -38.65
CA LYS A 117 23.82 -4.80 -37.52
C LYS A 117 23.24 -4.11 -36.26
N PRO A 118 23.03 -4.81 -35.14
CA PRO A 118 22.81 -4.13 -33.88
C PRO A 118 24.09 -3.43 -33.45
N ALA A 119 23.94 -2.19 -32.99
CA ALA A 119 25.02 -1.40 -32.41
C ALA A 119 25.75 -2.20 -31.32
N SER A 120 27.08 -2.17 -31.40
CA SER A 120 28.05 -2.75 -30.46
C SER A 120 27.58 -2.71 -29.00
N ALA A 121 27.07 -3.84 -28.50
CA ALA A 121 26.95 -4.08 -27.07
C ALA A 121 28.36 -3.96 -26.46
N ALA A 122 28.50 -3.12 -25.43
CA ALA A 122 29.72 -3.05 -24.64
C ALA A 122 30.15 -4.48 -24.22
N PRO A 123 31.45 -4.82 -24.25
CA PRO A 123 31.89 -6.16 -23.89
C PRO A 123 31.38 -6.50 -22.48
N LYS A 124 30.76 -7.68 -22.34
CA LYS A 124 30.44 -8.24 -21.01
C LYS A 124 31.72 -8.17 -20.16
N PRO A 125 31.66 -7.63 -18.93
CA PRO A 125 32.84 -7.56 -18.08
C PRO A 125 33.45 -8.96 -17.95
N ALA A 126 34.78 -9.03 -18.03
CA ALA A 126 35.49 -10.29 -17.92
C ALA A 126 35.10 -11.01 -16.61
N PRO A 127 34.89 -12.34 -16.63
CA PRO A 127 34.55 -13.07 -15.43
C PRO A 127 35.64 -12.87 -14.37
N ARG A 128 35.22 -12.54 -13.14
CA ARG A 128 36.13 -12.29 -12.01
C ARG A 128 36.99 -13.50 -11.74
N THR A 129 38.26 -13.28 -11.39
CA THR A 129 39.15 -14.36 -10.98
C THR A 129 38.70 -14.91 -9.61
N PRO A 130 39.08 -16.15 -9.23
CA PRO A 130 38.80 -16.66 -7.88
C PRO A 130 39.31 -15.74 -6.76
N ALA A 131 40.43 -15.05 -6.98
CA ALA A 131 40.98 -14.07 -6.04
C ALA A 131 40.08 -12.83 -5.89
N ASP A 132 39.45 -12.38 -6.97
CA ASP A 132 38.51 -11.26 -6.96
C ASP A 132 37.19 -11.61 -6.26
N ILE A 133 36.71 -12.86 -6.43
CA ILE A 133 35.54 -13.37 -5.71
C ILE A 133 35.83 -13.43 -4.21
N GLU A 134 37.01 -13.91 -3.81
CA GLU A 134 37.39 -13.97 -2.40
C GLU A 134 37.60 -12.57 -1.81
N ARG A 135 38.11 -11.62 -2.60
CA ARG A 135 38.17 -10.22 -2.19
C ARG A 135 36.78 -9.65 -1.97
N LEU A 136 35.85 -9.89 -2.90
CA LEU A 136 34.46 -9.46 -2.80
C LEU A 136 33.77 -10.05 -1.57
N ARG A 137 33.95 -11.35 -1.31
CA ARG A 137 33.43 -12.05 -0.13
C ARG A 137 33.91 -11.38 1.16
N ARG A 138 35.22 -11.12 1.28
CA ARG A 138 35.78 -10.40 2.45
C ARG A 138 35.23 -8.99 2.58
N THR A 139 35.04 -8.27 1.47
CA THR A 139 34.43 -6.94 1.48
C THR A 139 32.98 -6.99 2.01
N ILE A 140 32.15 -7.90 1.50
CA ILE A 140 30.76 -8.05 1.94
C ILE A 140 30.72 -8.42 3.43
N ALA A 141 31.53 -9.38 3.87
CA ALA A 141 31.60 -9.80 5.27
C ALA A 141 32.00 -8.65 6.21
N ALA A 142 33.05 -7.89 5.85
CA ALA A 142 33.49 -6.74 6.62
C ALA A 142 32.43 -5.64 6.69
N MET A 143 31.68 -5.41 5.59
CA MET A 143 30.57 -4.45 5.62
C MET A 143 29.42 -4.93 6.54
N MET A 144 29.06 -6.22 6.50
CA MET A 144 28.01 -6.78 7.36
C MET A 144 28.38 -6.77 8.86
N GLU A 145 29.66 -6.93 9.19
CA GLU A 145 30.16 -6.86 10.56
C GLU A 145 30.04 -5.43 11.11
N ARG A 146 30.48 -4.43 10.34
CA ARG A 146 30.46 -3.00 10.73
C ARG A 146 29.07 -2.44 11.00
N VAL A 147 28.07 -2.92 10.27
CA VAL A 147 26.66 -2.51 10.45
C VAL A 147 26.12 -2.90 11.83
N GLY A 148 26.73 -3.89 12.51
CA GLY A 148 26.34 -4.32 13.86
C GLY A 148 27.07 -3.63 15.01
N THR A 149 28.16 -2.88 14.76
CA THR A 149 29.08 -2.39 15.81
C THR A 149 29.23 -0.88 15.86
N GLU A 150 29.18 -0.20 14.73
CA GLU A 150 29.18 1.26 14.66
C GLU A 150 27.72 1.72 14.60
N GLY A 151 27.37 2.81 15.30
CA GLY A 151 26.08 3.47 15.14
C GLY A 151 25.87 3.92 13.68
N ALA A 152 25.42 2.98 12.87
CA ALA A 152 25.03 2.97 11.46
C ALA A 152 25.63 4.06 10.54
N PRO A 153 26.40 3.70 9.48
CA PRO A 153 26.00 4.16 8.16
C PRO A 153 24.52 3.80 7.97
N THR A 154 23.66 4.75 7.61
CA THR A 154 22.22 4.51 7.43
C THR A 154 22.00 3.22 6.63
N ARG A 155 21.00 2.38 6.99
CA ARG A 155 20.69 1.12 6.28
C ARG A 155 20.68 1.30 4.75
N GLU A 156 20.22 2.46 4.31
CA GLU A 156 20.22 2.93 2.94
C GLU A 156 21.62 3.07 2.33
N ALA A 157 22.59 3.66 3.04
CA ALA A 157 23.98 3.75 2.60
C ALA A 157 24.61 2.37 2.47
N PHE A 158 24.29 1.44 3.39
CA PHE A 158 24.76 0.06 3.29
C PHE A 158 24.12 -0.68 2.11
N ALA A 159 22.80 -0.55 1.92
CA ALA A 159 22.10 -1.11 0.76
C ALA A 159 22.64 -0.55 -0.56
N THR A 160 22.94 0.75 -0.61
CA THR A 160 23.56 1.41 -1.76
C THR A 160 24.95 0.85 -2.04
N ALA A 161 25.78 0.69 -0.99
CA ALA A 161 27.12 0.12 -1.13
C ALA A 161 27.08 -1.32 -1.65
N LEU A 162 26.20 -2.17 -1.11
CA LEU A 162 26.01 -3.55 -1.59
C LEU A 162 25.51 -3.59 -3.02
N THR A 163 24.52 -2.77 -3.37
CA THR A 163 23.99 -2.68 -4.74
C THR A 163 25.06 -2.21 -5.73
N GLY A 164 25.93 -1.28 -5.32
CA GLY A 164 27.06 -0.78 -6.10
C GLY A 164 28.14 -1.83 -6.39
N LEU A 165 28.17 -2.97 -5.68
CA LEU A 165 29.06 -4.09 -6.00
C LEU A 165 28.64 -4.83 -7.27
N GLY A 166 27.40 -4.62 -7.73
CA GLY A 166 26.85 -5.19 -8.95
C GLY A 166 26.39 -6.65 -8.80
N PRO A 167 25.94 -7.27 -9.92
CA PRO A 167 25.33 -8.60 -9.93
C PRO A 167 26.25 -9.72 -9.45
N ASP A 168 27.57 -9.53 -9.51
CA ASP A 168 28.57 -10.50 -9.01
C ASP A 168 28.48 -10.72 -7.50
N ALA A 169 27.87 -9.78 -6.76
CA ALA A 169 27.64 -9.93 -5.33
C ALA A 169 26.47 -10.86 -5.01
N THR A 170 25.51 -11.04 -5.93
CA THR A 170 24.28 -11.82 -5.71
C THR A 170 24.56 -13.25 -5.23
N PRO A 171 25.42 -14.06 -5.87
CA PRO A 171 25.68 -15.43 -5.42
C PRO A 171 26.22 -15.50 -3.98
N LEU A 172 27.10 -14.55 -3.61
CA LEU A 172 27.67 -14.48 -2.26
C LEU A 172 26.60 -14.05 -1.24
N LEU A 173 25.77 -13.05 -1.58
CA LEU A 173 24.67 -12.62 -0.73
C LEU A 173 23.64 -13.71 -0.52
N LEU A 174 23.34 -14.51 -1.56
CA LEU A 174 22.45 -15.67 -1.46
C LEU A 174 23.00 -16.75 -0.53
N GLU A 175 24.32 -16.99 -0.54
CA GLU A 175 24.97 -17.93 0.39
C GLU A 175 24.89 -17.43 1.85
N MET A 176 24.98 -16.12 2.06
CA MET A 176 24.96 -15.52 3.40
C MET A 176 23.54 -15.35 3.95
N LEU A 177 22.53 -15.18 3.07
CA LEU A 177 21.14 -14.88 3.41
C LEU A 177 20.54 -15.73 4.55
N PRO A 178 20.74 -17.06 4.60
CA PRO A 178 20.18 -17.88 5.69
C PRO A 178 20.72 -17.53 7.07
N ARG A 179 21.95 -16.99 7.16
CA ARG A 179 22.64 -16.68 8.42
C ARG A 179 22.40 -15.26 8.94
N LEU A 180 21.68 -14.43 8.18
CA LEU A 180 21.39 -13.05 8.57
C LEU A 180 20.23 -13.02 9.56
N ASP A 181 20.53 -12.65 10.79
CA ASP A 181 19.63 -12.68 11.94
C ASP A 181 19.04 -11.31 12.31
N SER A 182 19.54 -10.22 11.73
CA SER A 182 19.08 -8.86 12.01
C SER A 182 18.54 -8.14 10.78
N MET A 183 17.47 -7.35 10.96
CA MET A 183 16.91 -6.48 9.93
C MET A 183 17.98 -5.59 9.27
N ASP A 184 18.90 -5.08 10.07
CA ASP A 184 19.95 -4.15 9.65
C ASP A 184 20.87 -4.76 8.59
N ARG A 185 21.01 -6.09 8.58
CA ARG A 185 21.79 -6.83 7.58
C ARG A 185 20.90 -7.45 6.51
N LEU A 186 19.74 -7.97 6.89
CA LEU A 186 18.85 -8.71 6.01
C LEU A 186 18.27 -7.83 4.91
N LEU A 187 17.71 -6.66 5.26
CA LEU A 187 17.06 -5.78 4.29
C LEU A 187 18.04 -5.23 3.24
N PRO A 188 19.24 -4.74 3.60
CA PRO A 188 20.23 -4.32 2.61
C PRO A 188 20.71 -5.45 1.69
N ALA A 189 20.91 -6.66 2.23
CA ALA A 189 21.28 -7.83 1.44
C ALA A 189 20.20 -8.17 0.41
N VAL A 190 18.93 -8.23 0.84
CA VAL A 190 17.79 -8.48 -0.05
C VAL A 190 17.60 -7.35 -1.07
N THR A 191 17.85 -6.10 -0.69
CA THR A 191 17.79 -4.96 -1.62
C THR A 191 18.82 -5.09 -2.75
N ALA A 192 20.06 -5.45 -2.41
CA ALA A 192 21.11 -5.69 -3.39
C ALA A 192 20.83 -6.92 -4.27
N ILE A 193 20.28 -8.00 -3.69
CA ILE A 193 19.83 -9.17 -4.45
C ILE A 193 18.72 -8.78 -5.45
N ALA A 194 17.74 -7.98 -5.02
CA ALA A 194 16.62 -7.59 -5.87
C ALA A 194 16.99 -6.57 -6.97
N ALA A 195 18.07 -5.80 -6.78
CA ALA A 195 18.60 -4.90 -7.80
C ALA A 195 19.26 -5.64 -8.98
N ALA A 196 19.61 -6.92 -8.79
CA ALA A 196 20.16 -7.80 -9.83
C ALA A 196 19.30 -9.09 -9.93
N PRO A 197 18.07 -8.99 -10.46
CA PRO A 197 17.12 -10.10 -10.46
C PRO A 197 17.61 -11.26 -11.33
N THR A 198 17.76 -12.43 -10.72
CA THR A 198 18.02 -13.72 -11.39
C THR A 198 17.00 -14.76 -10.92
N PRO A 199 16.78 -15.85 -11.66
CA PRO A 199 15.90 -16.95 -11.22
C PRO A 199 16.31 -17.54 -9.86
N GLU A 200 17.61 -17.58 -9.57
CA GLU A 200 18.16 -18.04 -8.28
C GLU A 200 17.83 -17.05 -7.16
N ALA A 201 17.92 -15.75 -7.44
CA ALA A 201 17.54 -14.69 -6.51
C ALA A 201 16.05 -14.76 -6.18
N GLU A 202 15.19 -14.85 -7.19
CA GLU A 202 13.74 -15.00 -7.00
C GLU A 202 13.43 -16.28 -6.19
N SER A 203 14.02 -17.42 -6.55
CA SER A 203 13.84 -18.68 -5.83
C SER A 203 14.26 -18.59 -4.35
N ALA A 204 15.34 -17.87 -4.05
CA ALA A 204 15.78 -17.67 -2.68
C ALA A 204 14.84 -16.75 -1.89
N LEU A 205 14.30 -15.71 -2.51
CA LEU A 205 13.32 -14.84 -1.88
C LEU A 205 11.98 -15.56 -1.66
N VAL A 206 11.56 -16.44 -2.59
CA VAL A 206 10.40 -17.32 -2.39
C VAL A 206 10.61 -18.25 -1.18
N ARG A 207 11.81 -18.81 -1.01
CA ARG A 207 12.12 -19.60 0.20
C ARG A 207 12.08 -18.74 1.47
N LEU A 208 12.63 -17.51 1.41
CA LEU A 208 12.61 -16.58 2.54
C LEU A 208 11.19 -16.14 2.92
N ALA A 209 10.27 -16.06 1.94
CA ALA A 209 8.86 -15.79 2.17
C ALA A 209 8.15 -16.89 2.98
N GLY A 210 8.71 -18.10 3.06
CA GLY A 210 8.22 -19.20 3.88
C GLY A 210 8.88 -19.31 5.27
N ALA A 211 9.69 -18.32 5.68
CA ALA A 211 10.36 -18.36 6.98
C ALA A 211 9.39 -18.21 8.17
N ASP A 212 9.76 -18.75 9.33
CA ASP A 212 8.96 -18.69 10.55
C ASP A 212 8.84 -17.26 11.08
N GLU A 213 9.91 -16.47 10.95
CA GLU A 213 9.96 -15.09 11.40
C GLU A 213 9.22 -14.15 10.43
N ALA A 214 8.24 -13.42 10.95
CA ALA A 214 7.50 -12.40 10.19
C ALA A 214 8.43 -11.36 9.55
N GLU A 215 9.54 -11.05 10.22
CA GLU A 215 10.57 -10.15 9.74
C GLU A 215 11.16 -10.60 8.39
N ARG A 216 11.49 -11.88 8.28
CA ARG A 216 12.05 -12.48 7.08
C ARG A 216 11.03 -12.54 5.95
N ARG A 217 9.79 -12.92 6.26
CA ARG A 217 8.70 -12.93 5.27
C ARG A 217 8.39 -11.54 4.72
N HIS A 218 8.41 -10.52 5.58
CA HIS A 218 8.24 -9.13 5.19
C HIS A 218 9.32 -8.67 4.21
N VAL A 219 10.60 -8.92 4.56
CA VAL A 219 11.72 -8.54 3.68
C VAL A 219 11.70 -9.34 2.37
N ALA A 220 11.29 -10.61 2.41
CA ALA A 220 11.08 -11.41 1.21
C ALA A 220 10.01 -10.80 0.29
N ALA A 221 8.85 -10.42 0.82
CA ALA A 221 7.79 -9.77 0.05
C ALA A 221 8.29 -8.47 -0.61
N PHE A 222 9.03 -7.66 0.14
CA PHE A 222 9.68 -6.46 -0.39
C PHE A 222 10.62 -6.79 -1.55
N GLY A 223 11.55 -7.73 -1.35
CA GLY A 223 12.50 -8.14 -2.38
C GLY A 223 11.84 -8.67 -3.64
N LEU A 224 10.83 -9.53 -3.49
CA LEU A 224 10.04 -10.07 -4.61
C LEU A 224 9.37 -8.97 -5.43
N GLY A 225 8.79 -7.97 -4.78
CA GLY A 225 8.23 -6.79 -5.45
C GLY A 225 9.29 -5.97 -6.20
N GLN A 226 10.50 -5.87 -5.65
CA GLN A 226 11.62 -5.15 -6.28
C GLN A 226 12.21 -5.91 -7.47
N CYS A 227 12.25 -7.25 -7.45
CA CYS A 227 12.68 -8.06 -8.58
C CYS A 227 11.78 -7.86 -9.82
N GLY A 228 10.48 -7.66 -9.59
CA GLY A 228 9.56 -7.34 -10.68
C GLY A 228 9.02 -8.54 -11.47
N GLY A 229 9.34 -9.77 -11.08
CA GLY A 229 8.94 -11.00 -11.77
C GLY A 229 7.49 -11.42 -11.46
N LEU A 230 6.76 -11.83 -12.50
CA LEU A 230 5.38 -12.34 -12.33
C LEU A 230 5.32 -13.67 -11.57
N GLY A 231 6.41 -14.45 -11.57
CA GLY A 231 6.56 -15.68 -10.79
C GLY A 231 6.35 -15.47 -9.28
N ALA A 232 6.56 -14.25 -8.79
CA ALA A 232 6.34 -13.87 -7.40
C ALA A 232 4.85 -13.69 -7.02
N VAL A 233 3.97 -13.44 -7.99
CA VAL A 233 2.56 -13.07 -7.75
C VAL A 233 1.83 -14.11 -6.88
N PRO A 234 1.92 -15.43 -7.14
CA PRO A 234 1.24 -16.43 -6.30
C PRO A 234 1.73 -16.44 -4.84
N VAL A 235 3.03 -16.22 -4.63
CA VAL A 235 3.63 -16.19 -3.28
C VAL A 235 3.19 -14.94 -2.54
N LEU A 236 3.24 -13.78 -3.18
CA LEU A 236 2.75 -12.52 -2.61
C LEU A 236 1.24 -12.61 -2.29
N GLY A 237 0.46 -13.29 -3.12
CA GLY A 237 -0.95 -13.59 -2.86
C GLY A 237 -1.18 -14.36 -1.55
N ARG A 238 -0.35 -15.36 -1.25
CA ARG A 238 -0.40 -16.08 0.03
C ARG A 238 -0.01 -15.19 1.21
N LEU A 239 0.97 -14.31 1.03
CA LEU A 239 1.41 -13.37 2.07
C LEU A 239 0.38 -12.27 2.40
N LEU A 240 -0.64 -12.06 1.56
CA LEU A 240 -1.80 -11.23 1.94
C LEU A 240 -2.63 -11.85 3.07
N LEU A 241 -2.49 -13.15 3.30
CA LEU A 241 -3.16 -13.89 4.36
C LEU A 241 -2.28 -14.08 5.60
N ASP A 242 -1.11 -13.44 5.62
CA ASP A 242 -0.15 -13.60 6.71
C ASP A 242 -0.71 -13.10 8.05
N PRO A 243 -0.45 -13.79 9.18
CA PRO A 243 -0.86 -13.30 10.49
C PRO A 243 -0.25 -11.95 10.85
N ALA A 244 0.96 -11.63 10.36
CA ALA A 244 1.65 -10.39 10.68
C ALA A 244 1.27 -9.24 9.73
N ASP A 245 0.82 -8.13 10.31
CA ASP A 245 0.39 -6.92 9.59
C ASP A 245 1.45 -6.39 8.63
N ILE A 246 2.71 -6.40 9.06
CA ILE A 246 3.84 -5.89 8.28
C ILE A 246 4.11 -6.73 7.02
N VAL A 247 3.80 -8.04 7.07
CA VAL A 247 3.94 -8.94 5.93
C VAL A 247 2.83 -8.69 4.92
N ARG A 248 1.58 -8.60 5.38
CA ARG A 248 0.43 -8.29 4.50
C ARG A 248 0.60 -6.95 3.80
N TYR A 249 1.04 -5.91 4.54
CA TYR A 249 1.33 -4.60 3.98
C TYR A 249 2.36 -4.69 2.85
N SER A 250 3.48 -5.39 3.09
CA SER A 250 4.53 -5.53 2.07
C SER A 250 4.12 -6.38 0.88
N ALA A 251 3.29 -7.40 1.09
CA ALA A 251 2.71 -8.17 0.00
C ALA A 251 1.82 -7.30 -0.89
N ARG A 252 0.98 -6.45 -0.27
CA ARG A 252 0.16 -5.47 -1.00
C ARG A 252 1.01 -4.52 -1.82
N GLU A 253 1.97 -3.85 -1.19
CA GLU A 253 2.87 -2.90 -1.87
C GLU A 253 3.66 -3.57 -3.01
N ALA A 254 4.14 -4.79 -2.79
CA ALA A 254 4.83 -5.56 -3.84
C ALA A 254 3.92 -5.84 -5.04
N LEU A 255 2.66 -6.25 -4.82
CA LEU A 255 1.70 -6.50 -5.90
C LEU A 255 1.31 -5.21 -6.65
N VAL A 256 1.19 -4.08 -5.96
CA VAL A 256 0.99 -2.77 -6.60
C VAL A 256 2.18 -2.39 -7.49
N ASN A 257 3.41 -2.57 -6.98
CA ASN A 257 4.62 -2.30 -7.74
C ASN A 257 4.74 -3.23 -8.97
N LEU A 258 4.35 -4.50 -8.83
CA LEU A 258 4.30 -5.44 -9.95
C LEU A 258 3.30 -4.99 -11.01
N LYS A 259 2.08 -4.60 -10.64
CA LYS A 259 1.10 -4.04 -11.58
C LYS A 259 1.67 -2.83 -12.33
N ALA A 260 2.35 -1.93 -11.63
CA ALA A 260 2.92 -0.72 -12.24
C ALA A 260 3.98 -1.04 -13.31
N ARG A 261 4.72 -2.16 -13.14
CA ARG A 261 5.74 -2.62 -14.09
C ARG A 261 5.18 -3.53 -15.18
N GLN A 262 4.23 -4.39 -14.83
CA GLN A 262 3.65 -5.42 -15.67
C GLN A 262 2.13 -5.46 -15.45
N PRO A 263 1.38 -4.60 -16.15
CA PRO A 263 -0.07 -4.57 -16.03
C PRO A 263 -0.67 -5.87 -16.59
N GLY A 264 -1.44 -6.58 -15.77
CA GLY A 264 -2.08 -7.82 -16.18
C GLY A 264 -3.06 -8.35 -15.11
N PRO A 265 -3.98 -9.25 -15.50
CA PRO A 265 -5.04 -9.73 -14.61
C PRO A 265 -4.54 -10.70 -13.54
N GLU A 266 -3.28 -11.12 -13.59
CA GLU A 266 -2.73 -12.15 -12.70
C GLU A 266 -2.73 -11.74 -11.23
N ALA A 267 -2.36 -10.48 -10.94
CA ALA A 267 -2.42 -9.93 -9.60
C ALA A 267 -3.88 -9.92 -9.10
N THR A 268 -4.81 -9.39 -9.89
CA THR A 268 -6.24 -9.37 -9.56
C THR A 268 -6.77 -10.77 -9.28
N ARG A 269 -6.57 -11.73 -10.19
CA ARG A 269 -7.00 -13.14 -10.02
C ARG A 269 -6.43 -13.78 -8.76
N THR A 270 -5.19 -13.45 -8.41
CA THR A 270 -4.54 -13.98 -7.22
C THR A 270 -5.13 -13.38 -5.94
N VAL A 271 -5.42 -12.08 -5.93
CA VAL A 271 -6.07 -11.41 -4.80
C VAL A 271 -7.50 -11.88 -4.62
N LEU A 272 -8.24 -12.12 -5.70
CA LEU A 272 -9.60 -12.67 -5.65
C LEU A 272 -9.61 -14.06 -5.00
N ARG A 273 -8.67 -14.94 -5.36
CA ARG A 273 -8.49 -16.25 -4.70
C ARG A 273 -8.14 -16.11 -3.22
N ALA A 274 -7.27 -15.16 -2.87
CA ALA A 274 -6.92 -14.92 -1.46
C ALA A 274 -8.15 -14.45 -0.65
N LEU A 275 -8.96 -13.55 -1.22
CA LEU A 275 -10.14 -12.96 -0.60
C LEU A 275 -11.19 -14.01 -0.16
N GLU A 276 -11.32 -15.14 -0.87
CA GLU A 276 -12.24 -16.24 -0.52
C GLU A 276 -12.00 -16.76 0.91
N SER A 277 -10.72 -16.90 1.27
CA SER A 277 -10.29 -17.40 2.58
C SER A 277 -9.93 -16.30 3.59
N ALA A 278 -9.77 -15.06 3.13
CA ALA A 278 -9.36 -13.94 3.96
C ALA A 278 -10.43 -13.53 4.98
N ARG A 279 -10.00 -13.26 6.22
CA ARG A 279 -10.87 -12.80 7.32
C ARG A 279 -10.23 -11.61 8.02
N GLY A 280 -11.06 -10.76 8.63
CA GLY A 280 -10.63 -9.59 9.41
C GLY A 280 -9.56 -8.75 8.66
N PRO A 281 -8.39 -8.50 9.27
CA PRO A 281 -7.35 -7.66 8.64
C PRO A 281 -6.88 -8.12 7.26
N ALA A 282 -6.85 -9.43 6.99
CA ALA A 282 -6.45 -9.95 5.69
C ALA A 282 -7.49 -9.64 4.59
N ARG A 283 -8.79 -9.70 4.93
CA ARG A 283 -9.88 -9.34 4.02
C ARG A 283 -9.76 -7.87 3.62
N ARG A 284 -9.56 -7.00 4.62
CA ARG A 284 -9.33 -5.56 4.39
C ARG A 284 -8.15 -5.30 3.47
N GLU A 285 -7.02 -5.99 3.64
CA GLU A 285 -5.84 -5.82 2.78
C GLU A 285 -6.12 -6.27 1.34
N CYS A 286 -6.81 -7.40 1.14
CA CYS A 286 -7.22 -7.85 -0.19
C CYS A 286 -8.13 -6.81 -0.87
N LEU A 287 -9.13 -6.28 -0.14
CA LEU A 287 -10.04 -5.25 -0.66
C LEU A 287 -9.34 -3.93 -0.98
N LEU A 288 -8.40 -3.50 -0.14
CA LEU A 288 -7.56 -2.32 -0.41
C LEU A 288 -6.71 -2.51 -1.66
N LEU A 289 -6.12 -3.70 -1.83
CA LEU A 289 -5.33 -4.01 -3.01
C LEU A 289 -6.19 -4.01 -4.27
N LEU A 290 -7.38 -4.63 -4.26
CA LEU A 290 -8.28 -4.61 -5.43
C LEU A 290 -8.62 -3.18 -5.87
N ALA A 291 -8.81 -2.26 -4.91
CA ALA A 291 -9.03 -0.85 -5.22
C ALA A 291 -7.81 -0.16 -5.85
N GLN A 292 -6.59 -0.57 -5.51
CA GLN A 292 -5.36 -0.06 -6.13
C GLN A 292 -5.04 -0.73 -7.47
N LEU A 293 -5.49 -1.97 -7.65
CA LEU A 293 -5.33 -2.72 -8.88
C LEU A 293 -6.24 -2.23 -10.00
N ASP A 294 -7.30 -1.46 -9.71
CA ASP A 294 -8.13 -0.75 -10.70
C ASP A 294 -8.52 -1.63 -11.91
N ASP A 295 -8.78 -2.91 -11.63
CA ASP A 295 -9.13 -3.92 -12.62
C ASP A 295 -10.65 -4.12 -12.60
N PRO A 296 -11.34 -4.01 -13.76
CA PRO A 296 -12.74 -4.39 -13.92
C PRO A 296 -13.17 -5.66 -13.18
N ALA A 297 -12.39 -6.73 -13.27
CA ALA A 297 -12.74 -8.01 -12.65
C ALA A 297 -12.73 -7.92 -11.11
N GLY A 298 -11.92 -7.02 -10.55
CA GLY A 298 -11.92 -6.73 -9.12
C GLY A 298 -13.20 -6.04 -8.67
N LEU A 299 -13.73 -5.11 -9.47
CA LEU A 299 -14.98 -4.42 -9.17
C LEU A 299 -16.15 -5.41 -9.17
N ASP A 300 -16.30 -6.17 -10.26
CA ASP A 300 -17.40 -7.12 -10.42
C ASP A 300 -17.44 -8.11 -9.25
N ALA A 301 -16.29 -8.65 -8.86
CA ALA A 301 -16.19 -9.57 -7.73
C ALA A 301 -16.52 -8.93 -6.38
N VAL A 302 -16.14 -7.66 -6.15
CA VAL A 302 -16.46 -6.95 -4.91
C VAL A 302 -17.95 -6.60 -4.84
N GLU A 303 -18.59 -6.22 -5.95
CA GLU A 303 -20.05 -6.04 -6.02
C GLU A 303 -20.79 -7.34 -5.67
N ASP A 304 -20.36 -8.43 -6.27
CA ASP A 304 -20.90 -9.77 -6.05
C ASP A 304 -20.72 -10.25 -4.61
N ALA A 305 -19.58 -9.96 -4.01
CA ALA A 305 -19.31 -10.29 -2.60
C ALA A 305 -20.10 -9.38 -1.65
N ALA A 306 -20.21 -8.07 -1.94
CA ALA A 306 -21.01 -7.13 -1.15
C ALA A 306 -22.49 -7.53 -1.10
N ALA A 307 -23.02 -8.06 -2.22
CA ALA A 307 -24.40 -8.51 -2.33
C ALA A 307 -24.70 -9.80 -1.53
N ARG A 308 -23.70 -10.64 -1.28
CA ARG A 308 -23.85 -11.92 -0.56
C ARG A 308 -23.34 -11.86 0.88
N ALA A 309 -22.59 -10.82 1.24
CA ALA A 309 -22.00 -10.69 2.56
C ALA A 309 -23.06 -10.35 3.61
N GLU A 310 -22.99 -11.04 4.74
CA GLU A 310 -23.84 -10.84 5.91
C GLU A 310 -22.99 -10.38 7.10
N GLY A 311 -23.64 -9.78 8.11
CA GLY A 311 -22.99 -9.39 9.36
C GLY A 311 -21.93 -8.31 9.21
N GLU A 312 -20.89 -8.39 10.05
CA GLU A 312 -19.85 -7.36 10.17
C GLU A 312 -19.00 -7.21 8.90
N ASP A 313 -18.80 -8.33 8.18
CA ASP A 313 -18.01 -8.37 6.95
C ASP A 313 -18.66 -7.56 5.81
N ARG A 314 -19.99 -7.44 5.80
CA ARG A 314 -20.75 -6.71 4.77
C ARG A 314 -20.18 -5.30 4.60
N ALA A 315 -20.03 -4.55 5.69
CA ALA A 315 -19.59 -3.17 5.65
C ALA A 315 -18.18 -2.97 5.04
N GLU A 316 -17.31 -3.98 5.09
CA GLU A 316 -15.97 -3.88 4.49
C GLU A 316 -16.02 -3.86 2.96
N PHE A 317 -16.88 -4.68 2.36
CA PHE A 317 -17.07 -4.72 0.90
C PHE A 317 -17.67 -3.40 0.38
N TRP A 318 -18.64 -2.83 1.09
CA TRP A 318 -19.20 -1.51 0.74
C TRP A 318 -18.17 -0.40 0.83
N LYS A 319 -17.36 -0.40 1.88
CA LYS A 319 -16.23 0.55 2.02
C LYS A 319 -15.22 0.36 0.89
N ALA A 320 -14.99 -0.87 0.44
CA ALA A 320 -14.13 -1.16 -0.69
C ALA A 320 -14.69 -0.53 -1.97
N LEU A 321 -15.96 -0.75 -2.30
CA LEU A 321 -16.63 -0.14 -3.46
C LEU A 321 -16.45 1.38 -3.49
N GLY A 322 -16.69 2.05 -2.36
CA GLY A 322 -16.49 3.50 -2.28
C GLY A 322 -15.03 3.93 -2.46
N ARG A 323 -14.05 3.15 -1.97
CA ARG A 323 -12.61 3.43 -2.14
C ARG A 323 -12.13 3.21 -3.58
N MET A 324 -12.72 2.25 -4.30
CA MET A 324 -12.41 2.03 -5.71
C MET A 324 -12.72 3.30 -6.51
N GLY A 325 -13.79 4.01 -6.15
CA GLY A 325 -14.16 5.27 -6.81
C GLY A 325 -14.56 5.10 -8.27
N ASP A 326 -14.68 3.86 -8.75
CA ASP A 326 -14.98 3.53 -10.13
C ASP A 326 -16.44 3.92 -10.47
N PRO A 327 -16.67 4.76 -11.50
CA PRO A 327 -18.01 5.16 -11.91
C PRO A 327 -18.95 3.99 -12.23
N ARG A 328 -18.43 2.83 -12.62
CA ARG A 328 -19.23 1.63 -12.94
C ARG A 328 -20.01 1.12 -11.73
N ALA A 329 -19.46 1.28 -10.52
CA ALA A 329 -20.09 0.87 -9.27
C ALA A 329 -21.36 1.67 -8.96
N VAL A 330 -21.51 2.88 -9.50
CA VAL A 330 -22.67 3.75 -9.23
C VAL A 330 -23.98 3.09 -9.64
N SER A 331 -23.97 2.27 -10.69
CA SER A 331 -25.18 1.55 -11.13
C SER A 331 -25.64 0.51 -10.10
N PHE A 332 -24.69 -0.21 -9.49
CA PHE A 332 -24.94 -1.17 -8.41
C PHE A 332 -25.40 -0.45 -7.14
N LEU A 333 -24.67 0.59 -6.72
CA LEU A 333 -25.00 1.37 -5.52
C LEU A 333 -26.38 2.01 -5.63
N ARG A 334 -26.77 2.53 -6.80
CA ARG A 334 -28.11 3.07 -7.05
C ARG A 334 -29.21 2.03 -6.84
N ARG A 335 -29.04 0.80 -7.32
CA ARG A 335 -30.03 -0.27 -7.09
C ARG A 335 -30.24 -0.52 -5.59
N ARG A 336 -29.16 -0.38 -4.82
CA ARG A 336 -29.13 -0.69 -3.39
C ARG A 336 -29.68 0.42 -2.51
N LEU A 337 -29.72 1.66 -3.00
CA LEU A 337 -30.53 2.72 -2.40
C LEU A 337 -32.04 2.40 -2.41
N GLY A 338 -32.51 1.48 -3.26
CA GLY A 338 -33.89 1.02 -3.26
C GLY A 338 -34.17 -0.20 -2.36
N SER A 339 -33.21 -0.61 -1.52
CA SER A 339 -33.39 -1.75 -0.61
C SER A 339 -34.39 -1.43 0.50
N GLU A 340 -35.19 -2.42 0.90
CA GLU A 340 -36.06 -2.31 2.08
C GLU A 340 -35.24 -2.22 3.39
N ASP A 341 -34.02 -2.76 3.41
CA ASP A 341 -33.10 -2.65 4.54
C ASP A 341 -32.45 -1.26 4.59
N ALA A 342 -32.85 -0.45 5.57
CA ALA A 342 -32.26 0.87 5.82
C ALA A 342 -30.74 0.82 6.06
N ALA A 343 -30.20 -0.29 6.59
CA ALA A 343 -28.77 -0.46 6.75
C ALA A 343 -28.05 -0.64 5.39
N GLU A 344 -28.66 -1.34 4.43
CA GLU A 344 -28.11 -1.41 3.06
C GLU A 344 -28.17 -0.07 2.36
N ARG A 345 -29.30 0.66 2.47
CA ARG A 345 -29.42 2.01 1.92
C ARG A 345 -28.33 2.92 2.49
N ARG A 346 -28.11 2.87 3.81
CA ARG A 346 -27.05 3.61 4.50
C ARG A 346 -25.66 3.27 3.94
N LEU A 347 -25.35 1.98 3.80
CA LEU A 347 -24.05 1.53 3.26
C LEU A 347 -23.85 1.97 1.81
N ALA A 348 -24.91 1.95 0.99
CA ALA A 348 -24.86 2.46 -0.37
C ALA A 348 -24.58 3.97 -0.42
N VAL A 349 -25.19 4.76 0.48
CA VAL A 349 -24.88 6.19 0.62
C VAL A 349 -23.42 6.42 1.04
N ASP A 350 -22.95 5.69 2.06
CA ASP A 350 -21.56 5.81 2.53
C ASP A 350 -20.55 5.42 1.43
N ALA A 351 -20.86 4.41 0.60
CA ALA A 351 -20.05 4.03 -0.55
C ALA A 351 -20.06 5.10 -1.65
N LEU A 352 -21.23 5.66 -2.00
CA LEU A 352 -21.37 6.75 -2.99
C LEU A 352 -20.52 7.97 -2.63
N ALA A 353 -20.37 8.30 -1.34
CA ALA A 353 -19.51 9.37 -0.86
C ALA A 353 -18.03 9.21 -1.26
N GLY A 354 -17.59 7.96 -1.50
CA GLY A 354 -16.24 7.65 -1.97
C GLY A 354 -15.99 8.02 -3.44
N HIS A 355 -17.04 8.15 -4.26
CA HIS A 355 -16.96 8.45 -5.69
C HIS A 355 -16.86 9.95 -5.96
N ARG A 356 -15.87 10.62 -5.33
CA ARG A 356 -15.75 12.09 -5.31
C ARG A 356 -15.62 12.77 -6.68
N ARG A 357 -15.22 12.02 -7.71
CA ARG A 357 -15.04 12.53 -9.07
C ARG A 357 -16.24 12.27 -9.98
N VAL A 358 -17.30 11.65 -9.46
CA VAL A 358 -18.45 11.22 -10.27
C VAL A 358 -19.65 12.09 -9.94
N THR A 359 -19.86 13.14 -10.72
CA THR A 359 -20.95 14.12 -10.53
C THR A 359 -22.35 13.48 -10.45
N ALA A 360 -22.56 12.37 -11.16
CA ALA A 360 -23.80 11.61 -11.17
C ALA A 360 -24.21 11.05 -9.79
N VAL A 361 -23.31 11.03 -8.79
CA VAL A 361 -23.68 10.60 -7.43
C VAL A 361 -24.44 11.65 -6.65
N VAL A 362 -24.29 12.95 -6.98
CA VAL A 362 -24.93 14.04 -6.21
C VAL A 362 -26.46 13.95 -6.26
N PRO A 363 -27.11 13.76 -7.42
CA PRO A 363 -28.57 13.56 -7.47
C PRO A 363 -29.06 12.36 -6.65
N LEU A 364 -28.29 11.28 -6.59
CA LEU A 364 -28.64 10.09 -5.79
C LEU A 364 -28.62 10.42 -4.30
N LEU A 365 -27.59 11.14 -3.84
CA LEU A 365 -27.45 11.57 -2.46
C LEU A 365 -28.54 12.59 -2.07
N LEU A 366 -28.88 13.52 -2.97
CA LEU A 366 -29.98 14.46 -2.75
C LEU A 366 -31.31 13.75 -2.54
N GLY A 367 -31.60 12.69 -3.32
CA GLY A 367 -32.80 11.87 -3.12
C GLY A 367 -32.85 11.16 -1.77
N CYS A 368 -31.69 10.85 -1.18
CA CYS A 368 -31.58 10.20 0.13
C CYS A 368 -31.82 11.15 1.31
N LEU A 369 -31.92 12.47 1.07
CA LEU A 369 -32.28 13.44 2.10
C LEU A 369 -33.74 13.30 2.55
N ASP A 370 -34.59 12.74 1.69
CA ASP A 370 -36.01 12.48 1.97
C ASP A 370 -36.26 11.03 2.42
N ASP A 371 -35.21 10.24 2.70
CA ASP A 371 -35.34 8.84 3.13
C ASP A 371 -36.10 8.74 4.46
N GLU A 372 -36.95 7.72 4.60
CA GLU A 372 -37.71 7.44 5.83
C GLU A 372 -36.80 7.24 7.06
N ALA A 373 -35.62 6.65 6.86
CA ALA A 373 -34.72 6.27 7.93
C ALA A 373 -33.78 7.44 8.30
N PRO A 374 -33.82 7.94 9.56
CA PRO A 374 -32.92 9.00 10.01
C PRO A 374 -31.43 8.73 9.78
N PRO A 375 -30.92 7.49 9.96
CA PRO A 375 -29.53 7.19 9.64
C PRO A 375 -29.19 7.41 8.16
N VAL A 376 -30.08 7.12 7.22
CA VAL A 376 -29.81 7.31 5.78
C VAL A 376 -29.74 8.80 5.45
N ARG A 377 -30.68 9.60 5.96
CA ARG A 377 -30.66 11.07 5.79
C ARG A 377 -29.39 11.70 6.32
N ALA A 378 -28.95 11.30 7.52
CA ALA A 378 -27.71 11.79 8.12
C ALA A 378 -26.46 11.41 7.29
N ALA A 379 -26.46 10.23 6.68
CA ALA A 379 -25.41 9.78 5.77
C ALA A 379 -25.33 10.66 4.54
N ALA A 380 -26.49 10.96 3.94
CA ALA A 380 -26.59 11.76 2.73
C ALA A 380 -26.09 13.17 2.96
N LEU A 381 -26.47 13.80 4.08
CA LEU A 381 -25.94 15.11 4.49
C LEU A 381 -24.42 15.08 4.64
N GLN A 382 -23.88 14.08 5.34
CA GLN A 382 -22.42 13.94 5.51
C GLN A 382 -21.71 13.74 4.17
N ALA A 383 -22.25 12.89 3.30
CA ALA A 383 -21.70 12.62 1.98
C ALA A 383 -21.69 13.87 1.09
N LEU A 384 -22.81 14.59 1.03
CA LEU A 384 -22.92 15.85 0.30
C LEU A 384 -21.93 16.89 0.83
N GLY A 385 -21.75 17.00 2.14
CA GLY A 385 -20.76 17.90 2.72
C GLY A 385 -19.32 17.55 2.39
N GLN A 386 -18.99 16.26 2.31
CA GLN A 386 -17.67 15.82 1.84
C GLN A 386 -17.44 16.13 0.36
N LEU A 387 -18.47 16.00 -0.48
CA LEU A 387 -18.38 16.29 -1.92
C LEU A 387 -18.32 17.79 -2.20
N ALA A 388 -19.12 18.58 -1.49
CA ALA A 388 -19.15 20.04 -1.63
C ALA A 388 -17.97 20.74 -0.93
N GLY A 389 -17.30 20.06 0.00
CA GLY A 389 -16.23 20.64 0.83
C GLY A 389 -16.73 21.70 1.82
N LYS A 390 -18.04 21.73 2.10
CA LYS A 390 -18.72 22.68 2.99
C LYS A 390 -19.94 22.04 3.60
N ASP A 391 -20.40 22.55 4.74
CA ASP A 391 -21.66 22.17 5.37
C ASP A 391 -22.72 23.24 5.05
N LEU A 392 -23.83 22.84 4.43
CA LEU A 392 -24.97 23.71 4.14
C LEU A 392 -26.11 23.54 5.15
N GLY A 393 -25.90 22.76 6.21
CA GLY A 393 -26.90 22.49 7.23
C GLY A 393 -27.84 21.34 6.87
N PRO A 394 -28.91 21.14 7.66
CA PRO A 394 -29.79 19.99 7.54
C PRO A 394 -30.86 20.14 6.44
N GLU A 395 -31.09 21.36 5.95
CA GLU A 395 -32.18 21.66 5.03
C GLU A 395 -31.89 21.15 3.62
N ALA A 396 -32.73 20.24 3.12
CA ALA A 396 -32.55 19.65 1.81
C ALA A 396 -32.67 20.68 0.67
N SER A 397 -33.40 21.78 0.87
CA SER A 397 -33.48 22.90 -0.08
C SER A 397 -32.12 23.52 -0.38
N ASP A 398 -31.27 23.67 0.63
CA ASP A 398 -29.99 24.36 0.51
C ASP A 398 -29.01 23.53 -0.32
N TRP A 399 -29.02 22.21 -0.11
CA TRP A 399 -28.27 21.25 -0.91
C TRP A 399 -28.76 21.17 -2.36
N ARG A 400 -30.08 21.19 -2.58
CA ARG A 400 -30.65 21.18 -3.94
C ARG A 400 -30.30 22.47 -4.70
N ALA A 401 -30.41 23.63 -4.05
CA ALA A 401 -30.02 24.92 -4.64
C ALA A 401 -28.53 24.96 -4.99
N TRP A 402 -27.65 24.51 -4.09
CA TRP A 402 -26.22 24.40 -4.36
C TRP A 402 -25.93 23.53 -5.60
N TRP A 403 -26.59 22.38 -5.73
CA TRP A 403 -26.37 21.50 -6.86
C TRP A 403 -26.85 22.09 -8.19
N GLU A 404 -27.97 22.83 -8.18
CA GLU A 404 -28.42 23.56 -9.37
C GLU A 404 -27.42 24.59 -9.84
N ASP A 405 -26.84 25.36 -8.91
CA ASP A 405 -25.80 26.35 -9.21
C ASP A 405 -24.53 25.69 -9.76
N GLU A 406 -24.07 24.61 -9.13
CA GLU A 406 -22.87 23.87 -9.57
C GLU A 406 -23.06 23.27 -10.97
N ARG A 407 -24.23 22.67 -11.23
CA ARG A 407 -24.56 22.10 -12.54
C ARG A 407 -24.56 23.18 -13.63
N ARG A 408 -25.21 24.33 -13.38
CA ARG A 408 -25.21 25.46 -14.32
C ARG A 408 -23.80 25.97 -14.60
N ALA A 409 -22.97 26.08 -13.56
CA ALA A 409 -21.58 26.52 -13.72
C ALA A 409 -20.74 25.54 -14.55
N VAL A 410 -20.97 24.23 -14.43
CA VAL A 410 -20.30 23.22 -15.27
C VAL A 410 -20.77 23.33 -16.72
N GLU A 411 -22.08 23.38 -16.96
CA GLU A 411 -22.66 23.52 -18.31
C GLU A 411 -22.12 24.78 -19.02
N GLU A 412 -22.03 25.90 -18.31
CA GLU A 412 -21.49 27.15 -18.85
C GLU A 412 -20.00 27.04 -19.21
N ARG A 413 -19.19 26.40 -18.34
CA ARG A 413 -17.76 26.15 -18.61
C ARG A 413 -17.53 25.24 -19.80
N GLU A 414 -18.35 24.20 -19.96
CA GLU A 414 -18.28 23.29 -21.10
C GLU A 414 -18.67 24.01 -22.40
N ARG A 415 -19.72 24.84 -22.38
CA ARG A 415 -20.10 25.68 -23.52
C ARG A 415 -18.96 26.60 -23.94
N MET A 416 -18.36 27.34 -23.01
CA MET A 416 -17.22 28.21 -23.29
C MET A 416 -15.97 27.47 -23.80
N ARG A 417 -15.79 26.19 -23.43
CA ARG A 417 -14.68 25.35 -23.91
C ARG A 417 -14.93 24.84 -25.33
N GLY A 418 -16.18 24.51 -25.67
CA GLY A 418 -16.58 24.08 -27.00
C GLY A 418 -16.63 25.22 -28.03
N GLU A 419 -16.76 26.47 -27.58
CA GLU A 419 -16.79 27.68 -28.41
C GLU A 419 -15.39 28.30 -28.68
N ARG A 420 -14.30 27.71 -28.19
CA ARG A 420 -12.93 28.15 -28.55
C ARG A 420 -12.60 27.67 -29.97
N PRO A 421 -12.31 28.58 -30.92
CA PRO A 421 -12.06 28.24 -32.32
C PRO A 421 -10.78 27.43 -32.56
#